data_AF-A0A2D6SUI0-F1
#
_entry.id   AF-A0A2D6SUI0-F1
#
_cell.length_a   1.000
_cell.length_b   1.000
_cell.length_c   1.000
_cell.angle_alpha   90.00
_cell.angle_beta   90.00
_cell.angle_gamma   90.00
#
_symmetry.space_group_name_H-M   'P 1'
#
loop_
_entity.id
_entity.type
_entity.pdbx_description
1 polymer ?
#
loop_
_entity_poly.entity_id
_entity_poly.type
_entity_poly.pdbx_seq_one_letter_code
_entity_poly.pdbx_strand_id
1 'polypeptide(L)'
;MSIERQSRSRSVLLGICVRLGVLTSVATLLAFGARWWWPLELLSHFRVQYLWLLAPTSVGLLVAKRYPPALLVGCCLLWNLALVGSDYSCPSTTAKHSARLRLMSANVHTGNRDYERFRRTVRSEDPDVLLVMEIDDGWLAELSELRDDYPHGEAAPRGDNFGIGLFSKVPVESLQVTFLGGAGVPSIQAALKVGDGTINLVGTHPLPPVGRNSRLRNEQLTAAADLAAGMKGPVIIAGDLNVTPWS
;
A
#
# COMPACT_ATOMS: atom_id res chain seq x y z
N MET A 1 1.29 -55.36 1.91
CA MET A 1 0.82 -54.36 2.90
C MET A 1 1.59 -53.02 2.89
N SER A 2 2.93 -52.98 2.88
CA SER A 2 3.68 -51.70 2.91
C SER A 2 3.53 -50.85 1.62
N ILE A 3 3.62 -51.48 0.43
CA ILE A 3 3.56 -50.80 -0.88
C ILE A 3 2.18 -50.19 -1.18
N GLU A 4 1.08 -50.89 -0.87
CA GLU A 4 -0.28 -50.37 -1.05
C GLU A 4 -0.59 -49.17 -0.14
N ARG A 5 -0.07 -49.19 1.09
CA ARG A 5 -0.23 -48.08 2.04
C ARG A 5 0.53 -46.83 1.55
N GLN A 6 1.70 -47.03 0.94
CA GLN A 6 2.50 -45.96 0.35
C GLN A 6 1.86 -45.38 -0.93
N SER A 7 1.27 -46.22 -1.77
CA SER A 7 0.51 -45.81 -2.97
C SER A 7 -0.75 -45.00 -2.60
N ARG A 8 -1.51 -45.46 -1.61
CA ARG A 8 -2.73 -44.78 -1.13
C ARG A 8 -2.42 -43.43 -0.44
N SER A 9 -1.30 -43.34 0.28
CA SER A 9 -0.86 -42.07 0.87
C SER A 9 -0.47 -41.03 -0.20
N ARG A 10 0.20 -41.46 -1.28
CA ARG A 10 0.58 -40.59 -2.40
C ARG A 10 -0.62 -40.06 -3.18
N SER A 11 -1.64 -40.89 -3.40
CA SER A 11 -2.86 -40.47 -4.10
C SER A 11 -3.72 -39.51 -3.29
N VAL A 12 -3.80 -39.69 -1.97
CA VAL A 12 -4.48 -38.75 -1.05
C VAL A 12 -3.76 -37.41 -0.99
N LEU A 13 -2.43 -37.41 -0.82
CA LEU A 13 -1.63 -36.19 -0.79
C LEU A 13 -1.75 -35.39 -2.10
N LEU A 14 -1.63 -36.07 -3.24
CA LEU A 14 -1.82 -35.46 -4.55
C LEU A 14 -3.23 -34.85 -4.68
N GLY A 15 -4.26 -35.56 -4.22
CA GLY A 15 -5.64 -35.07 -4.24
C GLY A 15 -5.85 -33.81 -3.39
N ILE A 16 -5.18 -33.70 -2.24
CA ILE A 16 -5.18 -32.51 -1.40
C ILE A 16 -4.48 -31.35 -2.12
N CYS A 17 -3.28 -31.57 -2.67
CA CYS A 17 -2.55 -30.55 -3.41
C CYS A 17 -3.36 -30.02 -4.61
N VAL A 18 -4.02 -30.90 -5.37
CA VAL A 18 -4.89 -30.49 -6.49
C VAL A 18 -5.99 -29.56 -6.01
N ARG A 19 -6.71 -29.92 -4.93
CA ARG A 19 -7.81 -29.10 -4.40
C ARG A 19 -7.32 -27.75 -3.89
N LEU A 20 -6.19 -27.73 -3.20
CA LEU A 20 -5.58 -26.49 -2.72
C LEU A 20 -5.18 -25.58 -3.88
N GLY A 21 -4.49 -26.10 -4.89
CA GLY A 21 -4.11 -25.29 -6.06
C GLY A 21 -5.31 -24.76 -6.84
N VAL A 22 -6.35 -25.58 -7.04
CA VAL A 22 -7.59 -25.12 -7.69
C VAL A 22 -8.29 -24.04 -6.86
N LEU A 23 -8.39 -24.22 -5.54
CA LEU A 23 -8.97 -23.20 -4.65
C LEU A 23 -8.19 -21.88 -4.70
N THR A 24 -6.85 -21.95 -4.71
CA THR A 24 -5.98 -20.77 -4.85
C THR A 24 -6.12 -20.11 -6.23
N SER A 25 -6.27 -20.89 -7.29
CA SER A 25 -6.58 -20.37 -8.64
C SER A 25 -7.93 -19.67 -8.67
N VAL A 26 -8.97 -20.24 -8.03
CA VAL A 26 -10.28 -19.60 -7.91
C VAL A 26 -10.17 -18.29 -7.11
N ALA A 27 -9.45 -18.28 -5.99
CA ALA A 27 -9.21 -17.07 -5.21
C ALA A 27 -8.49 -15.98 -6.03
N THR A 28 -7.50 -16.36 -6.83
CA THR A 28 -6.80 -15.46 -7.77
C THR A 28 -7.79 -14.81 -8.74
N LEU A 29 -8.66 -15.61 -9.37
CA LEU A 29 -9.62 -15.11 -10.36
C LEU A 29 -10.71 -14.25 -9.71
N LEU A 30 -11.21 -14.66 -8.55
CA LEU A 30 -12.22 -13.92 -7.80
C LEU A 30 -11.73 -12.55 -7.33
N ALA A 31 -10.43 -12.39 -7.05
CA ALA A 31 -9.85 -11.10 -6.66
C ALA A 31 -10.12 -9.99 -7.70
N PHE A 32 -10.18 -10.31 -9.00
CA PHE A 32 -10.51 -9.33 -10.06
C PHE A 32 -11.96 -8.83 -10.00
N GLY A 33 -12.80 -9.49 -9.21
CA GLY A 33 -14.15 -9.08 -8.93
C GLY A 33 -14.30 -8.01 -7.85
N ALA A 34 -13.20 -7.55 -7.25
CA ALA A 34 -13.19 -6.50 -6.23
C ALA A 34 -13.99 -5.24 -6.64
N ARG A 35 -14.00 -4.90 -7.94
CA ARG A 35 -14.77 -3.77 -8.48
C ARG A 35 -16.29 -3.87 -8.27
N TRP A 36 -16.82 -5.09 -8.13
CA TRP A 36 -18.26 -5.34 -7.97
C TRP A 36 -18.65 -5.60 -6.52
N TRP A 37 -17.75 -6.21 -5.73
CA TRP A 37 -18.03 -6.56 -4.34
C TRP A 37 -16.75 -6.53 -3.49
N TRP A 38 -16.72 -5.65 -2.48
CA TRP A 38 -15.54 -5.40 -1.65
C TRP A 38 -14.92 -6.64 -0.97
N PRO A 39 -15.65 -7.70 -0.55
CA PRO A 39 -15.00 -8.87 0.06
C PRO A 39 -14.06 -9.61 -0.89
N LEU A 40 -14.27 -9.47 -2.21
CA LEU A 40 -13.38 -10.04 -3.21
C LEU A 40 -12.02 -9.34 -3.23
N GLU A 41 -11.96 -8.09 -2.80
CA GLU A 41 -10.70 -7.35 -2.63
C GLU A 41 -9.80 -8.00 -1.59
N LEU A 42 -10.36 -8.64 -0.55
CA LEU A 42 -9.58 -9.34 0.47
C LEU A 42 -8.72 -10.47 -0.11
N LEU A 43 -9.15 -11.04 -1.25
CA LEU A 43 -8.41 -12.09 -1.94
C LEU A 43 -7.16 -11.55 -2.65
N SER A 44 -7.03 -10.23 -2.82
CA SER A 44 -5.85 -9.61 -3.42
C SER A 44 -4.67 -9.49 -2.45
N HIS A 45 -4.88 -9.53 -1.14
CA HIS A 45 -3.82 -9.33 -0.15
C HIS A 45 -2.78 -10.47 -0.14
N PHE A 46 -3.19 -11.68 -0.53
CA PHE A 46 -2.42 -12.91 -0.31
C PHE A 46 -1.65 -13.42 -1.53
N ARG A 47 -1.37 -12.57 -2.54
CA ARG A 47 -0.79 -13.04 -3.81
C ARG A 47 0.59 -13.67 -3.66
N VAL A 48 1.42 -13.18 -2.74
CA VAL A 48 2.70 -13.84 -2.43
C VAL A 48 2.46 -15.25 -1.87
N GLN A 49 1.53 -15.40 -0.92
CA GLN A 49 1.10 -16.69 -0.35
C GLN A 49 0.52 -17.61 -1.43
N TYR A 50 -0.18 -17.07 -2.43
CA TYR A 50 -0.64 -17.84 -3.58
C TYR A 50 0.52 -18.39 -4.40
N LEU A 51 1.62 -17.65 -4.59
CA LEU A 51 2.82 -18.18 -5.27
C LEU A 51 3.39 -19.40 -4.53
N TRP A 52 3.47 -19.34 -3.19
CA TRP A 52 3.95 -20.46 -2.35
C TRP A 52 3.08 -21.72 -2.49
N LEU A 53 1.79 -21.57 -2.77
CA LEU A 53 0.86 -22.70 -2.95
C LEU A 53 0.81 -23.19 -4.42
N LEU A 54 0.77 -22.27 -5.38
CA LEU A 54 0.63 -22.57 -6.80
C LEU A 54 1.90 -23.18 -7.39
N ALA A 55 3.09 -22.74 -6.97
CA ALA A 55 4.36 -23.24 -7.51
C ALA A 55 4.57 -24.76 -7.27
N PRO A 56 4.57 -25.27 -6.01
CA PRO A 56 4.73 -26.70 -5.77
C PRO A 56 3.55 -27.52 -6.32
N THR A 57 2.35 -26.96 -6.32
CA THR A 57 1.18 -27.65 -6.89
C THR A 57 1.28 -27.82 -8.40
N SER A 58 1.74 -26.79 -9.12
CA SER A 58 1.98 -26.85 -10.57
C SER A 58 2.99 -27.95 -10.90
N VAL A 59 4.13 -27.97 -10.21
CA VAL A 59 5.18 -29.01 -10.38
C VAL A 59 4.61 -30.40 -10.08
N GLY A 60 3.89 -30.56 -8.97
CA GLY A 60 3.28 -31.84 -8.59
C GLY A 60 2.27 -32.36 -9.63
N LEU A 61 1.45 -31.49 -10.20
CA LEU A 61 0.49 -31.84 -11.25
C LEU A 61 1.18 -32.26 -12.56
N LEU A 62 2.26 -31.56 -12.93
CA LEU A 62 3.08 -31.92 -14.09
C LEU A 62 3.75 -33.28 -13.93
N VAL A 63 4.36 -33.55 -12.77
CA VAL A 63 4.97 -34.86 -12.43
C VAL A 63 3.92 -35.97 -12.43
N ALA A 64 2.71 -35.68 -11.92
CA ALA A 64 1.58 -36.61 -11.94
C ALA A 64 0.89 -36.72 -13.32
N LYS A 65 1.40 -36.03 -14.35
CA LYS A 65 0.87 -36.00 -15.72
C LYS A 65 -0.61 -35.55 -15.79
N ARG A 66 -1.02 -34.67 -14.88
CA ARG A 66 -2.37 -34.09 -14.82
C ARG A 66 -2.38 -32.72 -15.52
N TYR A 67 -2.29 -32.73 -16.85
CA TYR A 67 -2.06 -31.51 -17.62
C TYR A 67 -3.16 -30.44 -17.54
N PRO A 68 -4.47 -30.76 -17.63
CA PRO A 68 -5.50 -29.71 -17.58
C PRO A 68 -5.48 -28.85 -16.30
N PRO A 69 -5.47 -29.42 -15.07
CA PRO A 69 -5.33 -28.60 -13.87
C PRO A 69 -3.93 -27.98 -13.74
N ALA A 70 -2.88 -28.62 -14.26
CA ALA A 70 -1.54 -28.02 -14.30
C ALA A 70 -1.52 -26.73 -15.13
N LEU A 71 -2.24 -26.69 -16.25
CA LEU A 71 -2.36 -25.50 -17.09
C LEU A 71 -3.04 -24.36 -16.33
N LEU A 72 -4.20 -24.60 -15.72
CA LEU A 72 -4.91 -23.59 -14.92
C LEU A 72 -4.03 -23.04 -13.79
N VAL A 73 -3.46 -23.93 -12.97
CA VAL A 73 -2.60 -23.56 -11.84
C VAL A 73 -1.35 -22.82 -12.35
N GLY A 74 -0.75 -23.27 -13.44
CA GLY A 74 0.40 -22.64 -14.08
C GLY A 74 0.08 -21.23 -14.61
N CYS A 75 -1.06 -21.03 -15.26
CA CYS A 75 -1.51 -19.70 -15.70
C CYS A 75 -1.72 -18.77 -14.50
N CYS A 76 -2.41 -19.21 -13.45
CA CYS A 76 -2.59 -18.41 -12.24
C CYS A 76 -1.25 -18.10 -11.54
N LEU A 77 -0.30 -19.05 -11.53
CA LEU A 77 1.04 -18.84 -10.98
C LEU A 77 1.77 -17.72 -11.74
N LEU A 78 1.83 -17.83 -13.07
CA LEU A 78 2.48 -16.83 -13.92
C LEU A 78 1.81 -15.46 -13.80
N TRP A 79 0.49 -15.43 -13.68
CA TRP A 79 -0.26 -14.19 -13.49
C TRP A 79 0.05 -13.51 -12.16
N ASN A 80 0.03 -14.26 -11.05
CA ASN A 80 0.44 -13.71 -9.74
C ASN A 80 1.90 -13.28 -9.75
N LEU A 81 2.78 -14.00 -10.46
CA LEU A 81 4.19 -13.64 -10.56
C LEU A 81 4.37 -12.33 -11.33
N ALA A 82 3.58 -12.10 -12.38
CA ALA A 82 3.59 -10.83 -13.11
C ALA A 82 3.10 -9.66 -12.24
N LEU A 83 2.02 -9.85 -11.48
CA LEU A 83 1.45 -8.83 -10.60
C LEU A 83 2.36 -8.47 -9.43
N VAL A 84 2.99 -9.47 -8.81
CA VAL A 84 3.94 -9.22 -7.72
C VAL A 84 5.24 -8.67 -8.30
N GLY A 85 5.71 -9.23 -9.42
CA GLY A 85 6.97 -8.87 -10.06
C GLY A 85 7.01 -7.44 -10.59
N SER A 86 5.89 -6.87 -11.05
CA SER A 86 5.84 -5.47 -11.50
C SER A 86 6.26 -4.48 -10.42
N ASP A 87 5.88 -4.74 -9.17
CA ASP A 87 6.09 -3.81 -8.07
C ASP A 87 7.55 -3.82 -7.59
N TYR A 88 8.24 -4.95 -7.74
CA TYR A 88 9.68 -5.07 -7.46
C TYR A 88 10.57 -4.72 -8.65
N SER A 89 9.99 -4.60 -9.85
CA SER A 89 10.69 -4.24 -11.08
C SER A 89 10.69 -2.72 -11.29
N CYS A 90 11.10 -1.95 -10.29
CA CYS A 90 11.36 -0.52 -10.48
C CYS A 90 12.84 -0.34 -10.83
N PRO A 91 13.21 -0.02 -12.09
CA PRO A 91 14.58 0.34 -12.39
C PRO A 91 14.93 1.59 -11.59
N SER A 92 15.93 1.49 -10.71
CA SER A 92 16.51 2.65 -10.04
C SER A 92 17.23 3.50 -11.08
N THR A 93 16.51 4.41 -11.73
CA THR A 93 17.09 5.44 -12.59
C THR A 93 17.69 6.50 -11.67
N THR A 94 18.99 6.42 -11.44
CA THR A 94 19.74 7.52 -10.81
C THR A 94 19.78 8.69 -11.79
N ALA A 95 18.86 9.64 -11.65
CA ALA A 95 18.97 10.91 -12.34
C ALA A 95 20.25 11.60 -11.87
N LYS A 96 21.22 11.78 -12.77
CA LYS A 96 22.55 12.32 -12.43
C LYS A 96 22.52 13.80 -11.99
N HIS A 97 21.41 14.51 -12.23
CA HIS A 97 21.29 15.96 -11.99
C HIS A 97 19.84 16.40 -11.67
N SER A 98 19.17 15.79 -10.70
CA SER A 98 17.91 16.32 -10.16
C SER A 98 18.06 16.66 -8.69
N ALA A 99 17.42 17.75 -8.25
CA ALA A 99 17.26 18.03 -6.83
C ALA A 99 16.61 16.83 -6.14
N ARG A 100 17.11 16.46 -4.96
CA ARG A 100 16.65 15.30 -4.20
C ARG A 100 15.70 15.76 -3.10
N LEU A 101 14.62 15.00 -2.90
CA LEU A 101 13.69 15.16 -1.79
C LEU A 101 13.57 13.84 -1.05
N ARG A 102 13.71 13.84 0.28
CA ARG A 102 13.47 12.72 1.17
C ARG A 102 12.12 12.92 1.86
N LEU A 103 11.15 12.09 1.52
CA LEU A 103 9.84 12.07 2.17
C LEU A 103 9.75 10.87 3.12
N MET A 104 9.38 11.11 4.36
CA MET A 104 8.94 10.08 5.30
C MET A 104 7.43 10.14 5.42
N SER A 105 6.75 9.01 5.18
CA SER A 105 5.31 8.85 5.44
C SER A 105 5.12 7.78 6.50
N ALA A 106 4.40 8.13 7.57
CA ALA A 106 4.22 7.24 8.71
C ALA A 106 2.79 7.30 9.23
N ASN A 107 2.12 6.14 9.27
CA ASN A 107 0.96 5.92 10.11
C ASN A 107 1.49 5.58 11.51
N VAL A 108 1.27 6.46 12.49
CA VAL A 108 1.82 6.28 13.85
C VAL A 108 0.93 5.48 14.77
N HIS A 109 -0.28 5.17 14.31
CA HIS A 109 -1.39 4.63 15.08
C HIS A 109 -1.81 5.51 16.27
N THR A 110 -3.05 6.02 16.28
CA THR A 110 -3.48 7.03 17.28
C THR A 110 -3.29 6.56 18.72
N GLY A 111 -3.51 5.27 19.00
CA GLY A 111 -3.32 4.68 20.33
C GLY A 111 -1.86 4.51 20.78
N ASN A 112 -0.90 4.63 19.87
CA ASN A 112 0.52 4.53 20.20
C ASN A 112 1.01 5.79 20.92
N ARG A 113 1.76 5.61 22.01
CA ARG A 113 2.30 6.69 22.85
C ARG A 113 3.82 6.64 22.99
N ASP A 114 4.50 5.80 22.19
CA ASP A 114 5.96 5.75 22.15
C ASP A 114 6.53 6.90 21.27
N TYR A 115 6.25 8.14 21.71
CA TYR A 115 6.59 9.36 20.99
C TYR A 115 8.10 9.53 20.80
N GLU A 116 8.87 9.20 21.84
CA GLU A 116 10.33 9.29 21.81
C GLU A 116 10.96 8.36 20.77
N ARG A 117 10.44 7.13 20.66
CA ARG A 117 10.92 6.23 19.61
C ARG A 117 10.62 6.80 18.23
N PHE A 118 9.43 7.34 18.01
CA PHE A 118 9.09 7.98 16.74
C PHE A 118 9.99 9.18 16.44
N ARG A 119 10.17 10.11 17.40
CA ARG A 119 11.08 11.25 17.26
C ARG A 119 12.50 10.81 16.92
N ARG A 120 13.02 9.79 17.60
CA ARG A 120 14.35 9.24 17.33
C ARG A 120 14.46 8.72 15.90
N THR A 121 13.44 8.03 15.41
CA THR A 121 13.39 7.57 14.01
C THR A 121 13.35 8.74 13.04
N VAL A 122 12.54 9.77 13.29
CA VAL A 122 12.51 10.97 12.41
C VAL A 122 13.88 11.63 12.36
N ARG A 123 14.54 11.83 13.51
CA ARG A 123 15.89 12.43 13.56
C ARG A 123 16.95 11.56 12.89
N SER A 124 16.85 10.23 12.99
CA SER A 124 17.82 9.33 12.35
C SER A 124 17.64 9.23 10.84
N GLU A 125 16.39 9.18 10.38
CA GLU A 125 16.07 9.12 8.95
C GLU A 125 16.21 10.48 8.26
N ASP A 126 16.17 11.57 9.03
CA ASP A 126 16.41 12.95 8.60
C ASP A 126 15.64 13.33 7.31
N PRO A 127 14.30 13.13 7.25
CA PRO A 127 13.55 13.46 6.04
C PRO A 127 13.47 14.97 5.82
N ASP A 128 13.35 15.40 4.57
CA ASP A 128 13.09 16.79 4.19
C ASP A 128 11.63 17.16 4.44
N VAL A 129 10.73 16.18 4.27
CA VAL A 129 9.29 16.30 4.54
C VAL A 129 8.81 15.08 5.31
N LEU A 130 8.04 15.32 6.36
CA LEU A 130 7.44 14.33 7.23
C LEU A 130 5.91 14.41 7.10
N LEU A 131 5.29 13.34 6.62
CA LEU A 131 3.84 13.14 6.59
C LEU A 131 3.47 12.12 7.67
N VAL A 132 2.68 12.54 8.66
CA VAL A 132 2.25 11.71 9.79
C VAL A 132 0.74 11.54 9.75
N MET A 133 0.26 10.30 9.89
CA MET A 133 -1.15 9.92 9.85
C MET A 133 -1.54 9.22 11.15
N GLU A 134 -2.83 9.24 11.47
CA GLU A 134 -3.39 8.77 12.75
C GLU A 134 -2.94 9.61 13.95
N ILE A 135 -2.85 10.93 13.78
CA ILE A 135 -2.47 11.85 14.87
C ILE A 135 -3.70 12.45 15.58
N ASP A 136 -3.65 12.47 16.90
CA ASP A 136 -4.56 13.24 17.76
C ASP A 136 -3.86 14.49 18.31
N ASP A 137 -4.54 15.25 19.18
CA ASP A 137 -3.97 16.45 19.81
C ASP A 137 -2.71 16.13 20.65
N GLY A 138 -2.66 14.94 21.26
CA GLY A 138 -1.49 14.45 21.99
C GLY A 138 -0.29 14.27 21.06
N TRP A 139 -0.49 13.59 19.93
CA TRP A 139 0.53 13.49 18.88
C TRP A 139 0.96 14.86 18.35
N LEU A 140 0.02 15.78 18.12
CA LEU A 140 0.36 17.11 17.63
C LEU A 140 1.23 17.90 18.62
N ALA A 141 0.97 17.77 19.93
CA ALA A 141 1.80 18.38 20.96
C ALA A 141 3.25 17.84 20.92
N GLU A 142 3.41 16.53 20.78
CA GLU A 142 4.75 15.90 20.72
C GLU A 142 5.49 16.23 19.42
N LEU A 143 4.77 16.31 18.29
CA LEU A 143 5.33 16.73 17.01
C LEU A 143 5.70 18.21 16.98
N SER A 144 5.14 19.03 17.87
CA SER A 144 5.47 20.45 17.95
C SER A 144 6.95 20.69 18.31
N GLU A 145 7.59 19.75 19.01
CA GLU A 145 9.03 19.79 19.31
C GLU A 145 9.91 19.63 18.06
N LEU A 146 9.34 19.13 16.96
CA LEU A 146 10.06 19.02 15.68
C LEU A 146 9.95 20.32 14.85
N ARG A 147 9.18 21.33 15.29
CA ARG A 147 8.98 22.57 14.50
C ARG A 147 10.27 23.38 14.31
N ASP A 148 11.24 23.26 15.22
CA ASP A 148 12.54 23.91 15.07
C ASP A 148 13.29 23.38 13.83
N ASP A 149 13.21 22.06 13.59
CA ASP A 149 13.82 21.41 12.44
C ASP A 149 12.91 21.49 11.19
N TYR A 150 11.59 21.50 11.39
CA TYR A 150 10.55 21.49 10.35
C TYR A 150 9.64 22.72 10.47
N PRO A 151 10.12 23.92 10.09
CA PRO A 151 9.42 25.18 10.34
C PRO A 151 8.13 25.36 9.53
N HIS A 152 7.97 24.62 8.44
CA HIS A 152 6.79 24.67 7.59
C HIS A 152 5.89 23.49 7.88
N GLY A 153 4.71 23.70 8.44
CA GLY A 153 3.81 22.58 8.71
C GLY A 153 2.37 22.97 8.93
N GLU A 154 1.50 22.02 8.65
CA GLU A 154 0.05 22.10 8.78
C GLU A 154 -0.47 20.75 9.26
N ALA A 155 -1.47 20.77 10.12
CA ALA A 155 -2.03 19.55 10.69
C ALA A 155 -3.53 19.69 10.96
N ALA A 156 -4.23 18.58 10.80
CA ALA A 156 -5.61 18.41 11.19
C ALA A 156 -5.68 17.19 12.13
N PRO A 157 -5.36 17.36 13.44
CA PRO A 157 -5.48 16.28 14.41
C PRO A 157 -6.94 15.87 14.56
N ARG A 158 -7.18 14.60 14.88
CA ARG A 158 -8.51 14.07 15.15
C ARG A 158 -8.47 13.06 16.29
N GLY A 159 -9.57 12.97 17.05
CA GLY A 159 -9.72 11.94 18.08
C GLY A 159 -10.02 10.54 17.52
N ASP A 160 -10.22 10.42 16.22
CA ASP A 160 -10.27 9.15 15.49
C ASP A 160 -8.97 8.90 14.72
N ASN A 161 -8.88 7.76 14.04
CA ASN A 161 -7.68 7.34 13.30
C ASN A 161 -7.49 8.08 11.95
N PHE A 162 -8.01 9.31 11.79
CA PHE A 162 -7.91 10.03 10.51
C PHE A 162 -7.29 11.41 10.64
N GLY A 163 -6.67 11.74 11.77
CA GLY A 163 -5.86 12.94 11.86
C GLY A 163 -4.59 12.81 11.01
N ILE A 164 -4.15 13.93 10.45
CA ILE A 164 -3.00 13.98 9.52
C ILE A 164 -2.20 15.26 9.73
N GLY A 165 -0.88 15.19 9.56
CA GLY A 165 0.03 16.32 9.69
C GLY A 165 1.16 16.23 8.68
N LEU A 166 1.58 17.38 8.17
CA LEU A 166 2.73 17.52 7.27
C LEU A 166 3.67 18.56 7.83
N PHE A 167 4.96 18.22 7.91
CA PHE A 167 6.03 19.06 8.43
C PHE A 167 7.19 19.03 7.45
N SER A 168 7.79 20.17 7.14
CA SER A 168 8.77 20.33 6.06
C SER A 168 9.92 21.23 6.49
N LYS A 169 11.14 20.78 6.17
CA LYS A 169 12.37 21.57 6.23
C LYS A 169 12.47 22.51 5.03
N VAL A 170 12.00 22.04 3.88
CA VAL A 170 12.05 22.80 2.63
C VAL A 170 10.93 23.85 2.60
N PRO A 171 11.17 25.03 2.00
CA PRO A 171 10.15 26.06 1.88
C PRO A 171 8.90 25.56 1.14
N VAL A 172 7.73 25.98 1.63
CA VAL A 172 6.43 25.68 1.02
C VAL A 172 5.83 26.93 0.39
N GLU A 173 5.42 26.85 -0.88
CA GLU A 173 4.70 27.92 -1.59
C GLU A 173 3.23 27.98 -1.19
N SER A 174 2.64 26.81 -1.01
CA SER A 174 1.29 26.64 -0.49
C SER A 174 1.25 25.37 0.36
N LEU A 175 0.44 25.42 1.41
CA LEU A 175 0.22 24.29 2.31
C LEU A 175 -1.19 24.43 2.88
N GLN A 176 -2.05 23.45 2.64
CA GLN A 176 -3.44 23.51 3.05
C GLN A 176 -4.01 22.13 3.37
N VAL A 177 -4.90 22.09 4.36
CA VAL A 177 -5.80 20.95 4.57
C VAL A 177 -6.88 20.97 3.50
N THR A 178 -7.11 19.83 2.87
CA THR A 178 -8.15 19.63 1.86
C THR A 178 -8.94 18.36 2.17
N PHE A 179 -10.08 18.17 1.51
CA PHE A 179 -10.93 17.00 1.69
C PHE A 179 -11.20 16.38 0.32
N LEU A 180 -10.75 15.14 0.14
CA LEU A 180 -10.81 14.44 -1.14
C LEU A 180 -11.96 13.42 -1.12
N GLY A 181 -12.79 13.45 -2.16
CA GLY A 181 -13.95 12.56 -2.29
C GLY A 181 -15.05 12.82 -1.23
N GLY A 182 -15.83 11.78 -0.93
CA GLY A 182 -16.99 11.86 -0.02
C GLY A 182 -16.74 11.33 1.39
N ALA A 183 -15.50 11.00 1.76
CA ALA A 183 -15.17 10.36 3.03
C ALA A 183 -15.17 11.33 4.23
N GLY A 184 -14.99 12.63 4.00
CA GLY A 184 -14.96 13.65 5.06
C GLY A 184 -13.73 13.58 5.97
N VAL A 185 -12.68 12.87 5.54
CA VAL A 185 -11.39 12.79 6.24
C VAL A 185 -10.39 13.76 5.61
N PRO A 186 -9.49 14.38 6.40
CA PRO A 186 -8.56 15.36 5.89
C PRO A 186 -7.46 14.74 5.02
N SER A 187 -6.97 15.52 4.07
CA SER A 187 -5.75 15.32 3.31
C SER A 187 -4.96 16.62 3.35
N ILE A 188 -3.68 16.58 3.00
CA ILE A 188 -2.83 17.78 2.94
C ILE A 188 -2.32 17.94 1.51
N GLN A 189 -2.47 19.15 0.97
CA GLN A 189 -1.87 19.55 -0.29
C GLN A 189 -0.75 20.55 -0.02
N ALA A 190 0.43 20.30 -0.58
CA ALA A 190 1.59 21.18 -0.44
C ALA A 190 2.30 21.39 -1.78
N ALA A 191 2.82 22.59 -1.99
CA ALA A 191 3.75 22.91 -3.08
C ALA A 191 5.13 23.19 -2.47
N LEU A 192 6.06 22.25 -2.65
CA LEU A 192 7.38 22.24 -2.02
C LEU A 192 8.43 22.83 -2.98
N LYS A 193 9.24 23.78 -2.52
CA LYS A 193 10.40 24.27 -3.29
C LYS A 193 11.58 23.32 -3.16
N VAL A 194 11.99 22.70 -4.26
CA VAL A 194 13.07 21.69 -4.29
C VAL A 194 14.03 22.01 -5.43
N GLY A 195 15.21 22.52 -5.08
CA GLY A 195 16.14 23.12 -6.05
C GLY A 195 15.51 24.35 -6.71
N ASP A 196 15.58 24.44 -8.03
CA ASP A 196 15.00 25.55 -8.82
C ASP A 196 13.53 25.32 -9.22
N GLY A 197 12.91 24.23 -8.75
CA GLY A 197 11.56 23.82 -9.13
C GLY A 197 10.61 23.59 -7.95
N THR A 198 9.36 23.29 -8.30
CA THR A 198 8.30 22.95 -7.34
C THR A 198 7.90 21.49 -7.51
N ILE A 199 7.81 20.77 -6.38
CA ILE A 199 7.22 19.43 -6.30
C ILE A 199 5.90 19.56 -5.54
N ASN A 200 4.80 19.10 -6.14
CA ASN A 200 3.52 19.05 -5.46
C ASN A 200 3.43 17.76 -4.64
N LEU A 201 2.86 17.84 -3.45
CA LEU A 201 2.63 16.70 -2.56
C LEU A 201 1.16 16.68 -2.14
N VAL A 202 0.53 15.51 -2.29
CA VAL A 202 -0.80 15.20 -1.76
C VAL A 202 -0.63 14.09 -0.71
N GLY A 203 -0.66 14.47 0.56
CA GLY A 203 -0.69 13.55 1.69
C GLY A 203 -2.13 13.12 1.99
N THR A 204 -2.43 11.83 1.96
CA THR A 204 -3.80 11.32 2.18
C THR A 204 -3.81 10.01 2.97
N HIS A 205 -4.84 9.81 3.78
CA HIS A 205 -5.11 8.56 4.49
C HIS A 205 -6.59 8.19 4.28
N PRO A 206 -6.93 7.53 3.16
CA PRO A 206 -8.30 7.14 2.88
C PRO A 206 -8.77 6.02 3.81
N LEU A 207 -10.09 5.82 3.89
CA LEU A 207 -10.70 4.83 4.78
C LEU A 207 -10.25 3.37 4.45
N PRO A 208 -10.22 2.46 5.44
CA PRO A 208 -9.94 1.05 5.20
C PRO A 208 -11.05 0.41 4.34
N PRO A 209 -10.74 -0.60 3.50
CA PRO A 209 -11.64 -1.06 2.45
C PRO A 209 -12.71 -2.07 2.93
N VAL A 210 -13.44 -1.73 3.99
CA VAL A 210 -14.47 -2.60 4.60
C VAL A 210 -15.87 -2.02 4.42
N GLY A 211 -16.79 -2.79 3.84
CA GLY A 211 -18.18 -2.36 3.66
C GLY A 211 -18.29 -1.13 2.76
N ARG A 212 -19.06 -0.12 3.21
CA ARG A 212 -19.25 1.15 2.49
C ARG A 212 -17.94 1.92 2.32
N ASN A 213 -16.96 1.72 3.19
CA ASN A 213 -15.69 2.44 3.17
C ASN A 213 -14.86 2.10 1.94
N SER A 214 -14.95 0.88 1.38
CA SER A 214 -14.25 0.51 0.14
C SER A 214 -14.61 1.44 -1.03
N ARG A 215 -15.90 1.80 -1.16
CA ARG A 215 -16.38 2.76 -2.16
C ARG A 215 -15.86 4.18 -1.88
N LEU A 216 -16.00 4.66 -0.64
CA LEU A 216 -15.55 6.00 -0.26
C LEU A 216 -14.03 6.18 -0.42
N ARG A 217 -13.25 5.16 -0.09
CA ARG A 217 -11.81 5.12 -0.33
C ARG A 217 -11.50 5.20 -1.82
N ASN A 218 -12.20 4.43 -2.67
CA ASN A 218 -11.99 4.51 -4.12
C ASN A 218 -12.34 5.90 -4.67
N GLU A 219 -13.44 6.50 -4.23
CA GLU A 219 -13.82 7.87 -4.60
C GLU A 219 -12.74 8.88 -4.16
N GLN A 220 -12.14 8.70 -2.98
CA GLN A 220 -11.06 9.54 -2.48
C GLN A 220 -9.75 9.35 -3.28
N LEU A 221 -9.39 8.12 -3.66
CA LEU A 221 -8.22 7.83 -4.50
C LEU A 221 -8.40 8.40 -5.91
N THR A 222 -9.59 8.28 -6.50
CA THR A 222 -9.92 8.92 -7.78
C THR A 222 -9.82 10.44 -7.68
N ALA A 223 -10.37 11.06 -6.63
CA ALA A 223 -10.25 12.50 -6.41
C ALA A 223 -8.79 12.96 -6.24
N ALA A 224 -7.94 12.17 -5.57
CA ALA A 224 -6.51 12.44 -5.46
C ALA A 224 -5.81 12.37 -6.82
N ALA A 225 -6.15 11.37 -7.66
CA ALA A 225 -5.61 11.22 -9.00
C ALA A 225 -6.05 12.36 -9.94
N ASP A 226 -7.33 12.76 -9.90
CA ASP A 226 -7.86 13.87 -10.68
C ASP A 226 -7.21 15.20 -10.28
N LEU A 227 -7.05 15.42 -8.97
CA LEU A 227 -6.33 16.58 -8.46
C LEU A 227 -4.88 16.60 -8.96
N ALA A 228 -4.17 15.47 -8.87
CA ALA A 228 -2.79 15.36 -9.34
C ALA A 228 -2.66 15.59 -10.86
N ALA A 229 -3.60 15.07 -11.66
CA ALA A 229 -3.63 15.27 -13.10
C ALA A 229 -3.83 16.74 -13.51
N GLY A 230 -4.45 17.54 -12.64
CA GLY A 230 -4.63 18.99 -12.83
C GLY A 230 -3.42 19.85 -12.42
N MET A 231 -2.41 19.29 -11.75
CA MET A 231 -1.23 20.04 -11.29
C MET A 231 -0.15 20.13 -12.37
N LYS A 232 0.62 21.22 -12.34
CA LYS A 232 1.81 21.38 -13.18
C LYS A 232 3.05 20.89 -12.44
N GLY A 233 3.93 20.20 -13.15
CA GLY A 233 5.19 19.68 -12.58
C GLY A 233 5.03 18.30 -11.92
N PRO A 234 6.09 17.80 -11.26
CA PRO A 234 6.05 16.52 -10.57
C PRO A 234 5.07 16.56 -9.38
N VAL A 235 4.35 15.44 -9.20
CA VAL A 235 3.39 15.26 -8.10
C VAL A 235 3.73 13.98 -7.37
N ILE A 236 3.75 14.05 -6.05
CA ILE A 236 3.85 12.91 -5.14
C ILE A 236 2.49 12.75 -4.46
N ILE A 237 1.92 11.55 -4.52
CA ILE A 237 0.81 11.14 -3.66
C ILE A 237 1.39 10.18 -2.63
N ALA A 238 1.19 10.46 -1.34
CA ALA A 238 1.78 9.67 -0.28
C ALA A 238 0.83 9.47 0.89
N GLY A 239 1.00 8.35 1.59
CA GLY A 239 0.26 7.99 2.78
C GLY A 239 0.03 6.49 2.91
N ASP A 240 -0.71 6.13 3.95
CA ASP A 240 -1.32 4.81 4.08
C ASP A 240 -2.58 4.79 3.23
N LEU A 241 -2.44 4.28 2.01
CA LEU A 241 -3.51 4.33 1.01
C LEU A 241 -4.60 3.28 1.24
N ASN A 242 -4.47 2.42 2.26
CA ASN A 242 -5.41 1.33 2.53
C ASN A 242 -5.66 0.44 1.28
N VAL A 243 -4.60 0.21 0.51
CA VAL A 243 -4.56 -0.59 -0.71
C VAL A 243 -3.29 -1.45 -0.69
N THR A 244 -3.40 -2.69 -1.16
CA THR A 244 -2.22 -3.54 -1.40
C THR A 244 -1.62 -3.21 -2.76
N PRO A 245 -0.29 -3.18 -2.94
CA PRO A 245 0.36 -2.70 -4.17
C PRO A 245 -0.19 -3.28 -5.47
N TRP A 246 -0.60 -4.55 -5.42
CA TRP A 246 -1.11 -5.25 -6.58
C TRP A 246 -2.65 -5.27 -6.68
N SER A 247 -3.43 -4.74 -5.73
CA SER A 247 -4.88 -5.00 -5.60
C SER A 247 -5.68 -4.83 -6.89
#